data_AF-A0A951RBZ5-F1
#
_entry.id   AF-A0A951RBZ5-F1
#
_cell.length_a   1.000
_cell.length_b   1.000
_cell.length_c   1.000
_cell.angle_alpha   90.00
_cell.angle_beta   90.00
_cell.angle_gamma   90.00
#
_symmetry.space_group_name_H-M   'P 1'
#
loop_
_entity.id
_entity.type
_entity.pdbx_description
1 polymer ?
#
loop_
_entity_poly.entity_id
_entity_poly.type
_entity_poly.pdbx_seq_one_letter_code
_entity_poly.pdbx_strand_id
1 'polypeptide(L)'
;MKNFLTIFFSLFIISSFAQVRKPDFAQELSPRTENECEGFAFSRFDGENITGNTIIETILGPDIQSYNLLNLQALSGNNASAGLFTGGIAAGIGLESGIVLSTGFIANVTGPNEYAGITGVLDLPGDEDLDALIPGYSTYEATILEFEFVPSFDTLYISFVFGSEEYNEWVGSPYNDVFGFFLNGQNIALVPGTGDRISINNINNNNNSEYFIDNDQRPGPFCTEMDGYTILMTAIGVVTPGETHTIKLAIADAGDRSFDSWVFIGTEGFTGIEPGDPDEPGDPGDPDDPDDPDDPDDPDDPDDDEPYPLPLGNWPIILVMLLIIAFTYFRLRRTT
;
A
#
# COMPACT_ATOMS: atom_id res chain seq x y z
N MET A 1 -25.50 -78.21 -10.85
CA MET A 1 -25.61 -78.47 -9.40
C MET A 1 -24.88 -77.36 -8.65
N LYS A 2 -25.61 -76.63 -7.80
CA LYS A 2 -25.20 -75.91 -6.57
C LYS A 2 -24.07 -74.86 -6.74
N ASN A 3 -24.40 -73.57 -6.79
CA ASN A 3 -24.65 -72.63 -5.65
C ASN A 3 -23.45 -72.46 -4.71
N PHE A 4 -22.86 -71.25 -4.69
CA PHE A 4 -22.38 -70.45 -3.53
C PHE A 4 -21.76 -69.16 -4.14
N LEU A 5 -22.37 -67.97 -4.17
CA LEU A 5 -22.87 -67.06 -3.13
C LEU A 5 -21.77 -66.21 -2.44
N THR A 6 -21.69 -64.93 -2.89
CA THR A 6 -21.27 -63.67 -2.20
C THR A 6 -19.78 -63.36 -2.00
N ILE A 7 -19.31 -62.19 -2.47
CA ILE A 7 -19.21 -60.93 -1.70
C ILE A 7 -18.73 -59.78 -2.63
N PHE A 8 -19.44 -58.65 -2.56
CA PHE A 8 -19.14 -57.35 -3.16
C PHE A 8 -17.87 -56.74 -2.54
N PHE A 9 -16.99 -56.17 -3.36
CA PHE A 9 -16.23 -54.97 -2.99
C PHE A 9 -16.00 -54.10 -4.23
N SER A 10 -16.79 -53.04 -4.32
CA SER A 10 -16.58 -51.93 -5.24
C SER A 10 -15.42 -51.07 -4.71
N LEU A 11 -14.26 -51.10 -5.35
CA LEU A 11 -13.27 -50.04 -5.21
C LEU A 11 -13.57 -48.94 -6.22
N PHE A 12 -14.25 -47.89 -5.76
CA PHE A 12 -14.18 -46.59 -6.40
C PHE A 12 -12.80 -46.01 -6.06
N ILE A 13 -11.89 -45.96 -7.02
CA ILE A 13 -10.71 -45.09 -6.93
C ILE A 13 -11.20 -43.69 -7.29
N ILE A 14 -11.42 -42.87 -6.28
CA ILE A 14 -11.52 -41.42 -6.45
C ILE A 14 -10.09 -40.97 -6.77
N SER A 15 -9.81 -40.71 -8.04
CA SER A 15 -8.65 -39.91 -8.42
C SER A 15 -8.93 -38.47 -7.99
N SER A 16 -8.53 -38.11 -6.77
CA SER A 16 -8.35 -36.70 -6.44
C SER A 16 -7.24 -36.18 -7.33
N PHE A 17 -7.61 -35.37 -8.33
CA PHE A 17 -6.67 -34.40 -8.85
C PHE A 17 -6.42 -33.42 -7.70
N ALA A 18 -5.40 -33.70 -6.88
CA ALA A 18 -4.76 -32.66 -6.11
C ALA A 18 -4.24 -31.67 -7.14
N GLN A 19 -4.92 -30.52 -7.23
CA GLN A 19 -4.38 -29.36 -7.91
C GLN A 19 -3.07 -29.06 -7.18
N VAL A 20 -1.95 -29.34 -7.83
CA VAL A 20 -0.63 -28.94 -7.34
C VAL A 20 -0.71 -27.42 -7.25
N ARG A 21 -0.83 -26.88 -6.02
CA ARG A 21 -0.61 -25.45 -5.80
C ARG A 21 0.78 -25.16 -6.34
N LYS A 22 0.87 -24.22 -7.28
CA LYS A 22 2.15 -23.56 -7.55
C LYS A 22 2.64 -23.01 -6.20
N PRO A 23 3.93 -23.13 -5.87
CA PRO A 23 4.46 -22.37 -4.76
C PRO A 23 4.30 -20.90 -5.16
N ASP A 24 3.40 -20.19 -4.47
CA ASP A 24 3.47 -18.74 -4.46
C ASP A 24 4.88 -18.36 -4.00
N PHE A 25 5.41 -17.35 -4.66
CA PHE A 25 6.64 -16.67 -4.28
C PHE A 25 6.42 -15.93 -2.95
N ALA A 26 6.11 -16.65 -1.87
CA ALA A 26 6.36 -16.17 -0.53
C ALA A 26 7.88 -16.29 -0.35
N GLN A 27 8.59 -15.22 -0.71
CA GLN A 27 9.94 -15.05 -0.20
C GLN A 27 9.80 -15.10 1.32
N GLU A 28 10.43 -16.07 1.98
CA GLU A 28 10.43 -16.17 3.44
C GLU A 28 11.13 -14.92 3.97
N LEU A 29 10.35 -13.87 4.26
CA LEU A 29 10.87 -12.59 4.71
C LEU A 29 11.50 -12.82 6.09
N SER A 30 12.77 -12.45 6.22
CA SER A 30 13.48 -12.58 7.49
C SER A 30 13.05 -11.47 8.46
N PRO A 31 12.90 -11.76 9.76
CA PRO A 31 12.71 -10.75 10.79
C PRO A 31 13.73 -9.61 10.72
N ARG A 32 13.29 -8.37 10.94
CA ARG A 32 14.17 -7.19 11.00
C ARG A 32 14.61 -6.87 12.43
N THR A 33 15.74 -6.19 12.54
CA THR A 33 16.25 -5.59 13.78
C THR A 33 15.93 -4.10 13.84
N GLU A 34 15.89 -3.50 15.03
CA GLU A 34 15.63 -2.05 15.21
C GLU A 34 16.51 -1.15 14.29
N ASN A 35 17.80 -1.49 14.13
CA ASN A 35 18.71 -0.70 13.29
C ASN A 35 18.39 -0.80 11.78
N GLU A 36 17.67 -1.83 11.34
CA GLU A 36 17.25 -2.01 9.94
C GLU A 36 15.97 -1.23 9.62
N CYS A 37 15.38 -0.56 10.61
CA CYS A 37 14.18 0.26 10.51
C CYS A 37 14.45 1.75 10.65
N GLU A 38 15.71 2.15 10.64
CA GLU A 38 16.10 3.55 10.55
C GLU A 38 15.57 4.19 9.25
N GLY A 39 14.93 5.36 9.37
CA GLY A 39 14.48 6.17 8.24
C GLY A 39 12.96 6.33 8.13
N PHE A 40 12.18 5.45 8.74
CA PHE A 40 10.74 5.66 8.90
C PHE A 40 10.50 6.68 10.01
N ALA A 41 9.94 7.84 9.65
CA ALA A 41 9.89 8.99 10.55
C ALA A 41 8.54 9.70 10.49
N PHE A 42 8.21 10.38 11.60
CA PHE A 42 6.94 11.08 11.78
C PHE A 42 7.12 12.53 12.20
N SER A 43 6.31 13.40 11.61
CA SER A 43 6.09 14.76 12.08
C SER A 43 4.69 14.87 12.66
N ARG A 44 4.60 14.97 13.99
CA ARG A 44 3.33 14.94 14.73
C ARG A 44 2.56 16.24 14.52
N PHE A 45 1.23 16.14 14.37
CA PHE A 45 0.36 17.30 14.48
C PHE A 45 0.60 18.01 15.82
N ASP A 46 0.88 19.31 15.78
CA ASP A 46 1.10 20.14 16.97
C ASP A 46 0.20 21.38 16.99
N GLY A 47 -0.47 21.69 15.88
CA GLY A 47 -1.32 22.87 15.72
C GLY A 47 -0.54 24.17 15.52
N GLU A 48 0.80 24.12 15.51
CA GLU A 48 1.68 25.29 15.35
C GLU A 48 2.54 25.17 14.09
N ASN A 49 3.35 24.12 13.98
CA ASN A 49 4.22 23.86 12.83
C ASN A 49 3.58 22.88 11.85
N ILE A 50 2.96 21.81 12.37
CA ILE A 50 2.13 20.89 11.61
C ILE A 50 0.69 21.23 11.96
N THR A 51 0.04 21.96 11.06
CA THR A 51 -1.35 22.40 11.20
C THR A 51 -2.30 21.49 10.40
N GLY A 52 -3.61 21.63 10.59
CA GLY A 52 -4.58 20.92 9.75
C GLY A 52 -4.44 21.26 8.26
N ASN A 53 -4.10 22.52 7.94
CA ASN A 53 -3.82 22.91 6.56
C ASN A 53 -2.55 22.25 6.03
N THR A 54 -1.49 22.16 6.84
CA THR A 54 -0.26 21.44 6.45
C THR A 54 -0.53 19.98 6.12
N ILE A 55 -1.40 19.31 6.89
CA ILE A 55 -1.82 17.93 6.63
C ILE A 55 -2.58 17.85 5.31
N ILE A 56 -3.55 18.74 5.06
CA ILE A 56 -4.30 18.78 3.80
C ILE A 56 -3.35 19.04 2.62
N GLU A 57 -2.55 20.09 2.68
CA GLU A 57 -1.63 20.49 1.59
C GLU A 57 -0.65 19.37 1.21
N THR A 58 -0.29 18.49 2.15
CA THR A 58 0.59 17.35 1.87
C THR A 58 -0.06 16.33 0.92
N ILE A 59 -1.37 16.12 1.01
CA ILE A 59 -2.08 15.10 0.20
C ILE A 59 -2.71 15.64 -1.07
N LEU A 60 -2.78 16.95 -1.28
CA LEU A 60 -3.40 17.52 -2.48
C LEU A 60 -2.46 17.40 -3.68
N GLY A 61 -2.95 16.83 -4.78
CA GLY A 61 -2.26 16.87 -6.06
C GLY A 61 -2.28 18.28 -6.69
N PRO A 62 -1.44 18.52 -7.72
CA PRO A 62 -1.26 19.83 -8.34
C PRO A 62 -2.53 20.40 -8.98
N ASP A 63 -3.48 19.53 -9.32
CA ASP A 63 -4.73 19.86 -10.00
C ASP A 63 -5.90 20.26 -9.06
N ILE A 64 -5.63 20.36 -7.76
CA ILE A 64 -6.57 20.91 -6.80
C ILE A 64 -6.45 22.44 -6.77
N GLN A 65 -7.50 23.13 -7.21
CA GLN A 65 -7.49 24.59 -7.41
C GLN A 65 -7.63 25.37 -6.11
N SER A 66 -8.37 24.82 -5.14
CA SER A 66 -8.57 25.42 -3.82
C SER A 66 -9.05 24.37 -2.84
N TYR A 67 -8.83 24.63 -1.55
CA TYR A 67 -9.34 23.82 -0.47
C TYR A 67 -9.76 24.67 0.74
N ASN A 68 -10.57 24.10 1.63
CA ASN A 68 -10.98 24.72 2.89
C ASN A 68 -11.16 23.67 3.99
N LEU A 69 -10.36 23.74 5.05
CA LEU A 69 -10.49 22.87 6.22
C LEU A 69 -11.85 23.09 6.89
N LEU A 70 -12.62 22.01 7.06
CA LEU A 70 -13.91 22.02 7.76
C LEU A 70 -13.78 21.51 9.20
N ASN A 71 -13.08 20.39 9.39
CA ASN A 71 -12.92 19.76 10.70
C ASN A 71 -11.60 18.99 10.80
N LEU A 72 -10.97 19.08 11.97
CA LEU A 72 -9.87 18.20 12.38
C LEU A 72 -10.13 17.75 13.82
N GLN A 73 -10.55 16.50 13.99
CA GLN A 73 -10.60 15.83 15.28
C GLN A 73 -9.34 14.97 15.41
N ALA A 74 -8.35 15.46 16.13
CA ALA A 74 -7.11 14.75 16.42
C ALA A 74 -6.49 15.25 17.73
N LEU A 75 -5.74 14.39 18.40
CA LEU A 75 -4.82 14.83 19.46
C LEU A 75 -3.53 15.38 18.86
N SER A 76 -2.81 16.21 19.62
CA SER A 76 -1.56 16.84 19.21
C SER A 76 -0.38 16.51 20.14
N GLY A 77 0.84 16.84 19.72
CA GLY A 77 2.05 16.65 20.51
C GLY A 77 2.44 15.17 20.62
N ASN A 78 2.92 14.73 21.79
CA ASN A 78 3.37 13.34 21.96
C ASN A 78 2.26 12.29 21.77
N ASN A 79 1.02 12.68 22.01
CA ASN A 79 -0.17 11.83 21.85
C ASN A 79 -0.84 12.06 20.50
N ALA A 80 -0.13 12.61 19.50
CA ALA A 80 -0.75 12.96 18.24
C ALA A 80 -1.32 11.72 17.54
N SER A 81 -2.58 11.84 17.11
CA SER A 81 -3.29 10.81 16.34
C SER A 81 -3.32 11.11 14.84
N ALA A 82 -2.76 12.26 14.44
CA ALA A 82 -2.56 12.66 13.06
C ALA A 82 -1.16 13.27 12.86
N GLY A 83 -0.61 13.17 11.66
CA GLY A 83 0.66 13.80 11.31
C GLY A 83 1.13 13.46 9.91
N LEU A 84 2.41 13.74 9.65
CA LEU A 84 3.10 13.39 8.40
C LEU A 84 4.04 12.21 8.63
N PHE A 85 4.32 11.44 7.58
CA PHE A 85 5.33 10.39 7.59
C PHE A 85 6.27 10.47 6.37
N THR A 86 7.47 9.88 6.50
CA THR A 86 8.45 9.69 5.41
C THR A 86 9.18 8.36 5.59
N GLY A 87 9.78 7.80 4.52
CA GLY A 87 10.51 6.53 4.55
C GLY A 87 9.60 5.30 4.54
N GLY A 88 8.34 5.44 4.11
CA GLY A 88 7.37 4.34 4.18
C GLY A 88 7.64 3.22 3.15
N ILE A 89 8.33 3.48 2.03
CA ILE A 89 8.74 2.40 1.11
C ILE A 89 9.78 1.51 1.79
N ALA A 90 10.81 2.12 2.40
CA ALA A 90 11.81 1.39 3.16
C ALA A 90 11.18 0.61 4.34
N ALA A 91 10.09 1.14 4.90
CA ALA A 91 9.36 0.50 5.98
C ALA A 91 8.49 -0.69 5.56
N GLY A 92 8.17 -0.80 4.26
CA GLY A 92 7.28 -1.83 3.72
C GLY A 92 5.82 -1.40 3.58
N ILE A 93 5.50 -0.12 3.78
CA ILE A 93 4.15 0.45 3.62
C ILE A 93 3.80 0.64 2.14
N GLY A 94 4.81 0.85 1.27
CA GLY A 94 4.58 1.05 -0.18
C GLY A 94 4.18 2.48 -0.56
N LEU A 95 4.16 3.41 0.39
CA LEU A 95 4.08 4.86 0.18
C LEU A 95 5.35 5.50 0.73
N GLU A 96 6.02 6.38 0.00
CA GLU A 96 7.27 6.97 0.50
C GLU A 96 7.02 8.00 1.60
N SER A 97 6.04 8.86 1.39
CA SER A 97 5.67 9.94 2.31
C SER A 97 4.21 10.30 2.18
N GLY A 98 3.69 11.04 3.15
CA GLY A 98 2.33 11.56 3.14
C GLY A 98 1.81 11.83 4.54
N ILE A 99 0.53 11.58 4.77
CA ILE A 99 -0.11 11.74 6.08
C ILE A 99 -0.45 10.39 6.70
N VAL A 100 -0.50 10.38 8.03
CA VAL A 100 -0.97 9.23 8.82
C VAL A 100 -2.04 9.69 9.79
N LEU A 101 -3.16 8.96 9.84
CA LEU A 101 -4.18 9.05 10.89
C LEU A 101 -4.21 7.75 11.68
N SER A 102 -4.50 7.82 12.97
CA SER A 102 -4.53 6.65 13.85
C SER A 102 -5.69 6.71 14.84
N THR A 103 -6.13 5.54 15.29
CA THR A 103 -7.05 5.39 16.43
C THR A 103 -6.33 5.48 17.79
N GLY A 104 -5.00 5.45 17.76
CA GLY A 104 -4.13 5.78 18.89
C GLY A 104 -3.02 6.75 18.52
N PHE A 105 -1.81 6.52 19.01
CA PHE A 105 -0.69 7.43 18.77
C PHE A 105 0.03 7.06 17.47
N ILE A 106 0.21 8.01 16.55
CA ILE A 106 0.90 7.72 15.26
C ILE A 106 2.33 7.20 15.46
N ALA A 107 2.97 7.53 16.58
CA ALA A 107 4.33 7.10 16.87
C ALA A 107 4.46 5.61 17.22
N ASN A 108 3.36 4.98 17.65
CA ASN A 108 3.33 3.57 18.02
C ASN A 108 3.53 2.65 16.80
N VAL A 109 3.33 3.14 15.58
CA VAL A 109 3.46 2.34 14.37
C VAL A 109 4.91 2.01 13.97
N THR A 110 5.90 2.57 14.68
CA THR A 110 7.33 2.42 14.37
C THR A 110 7.78 0.99 14.69
N GLY A 111 8.24 0.24 13.69
CA GLY A 111 8.68 -1.13 13.90
C GLY A 111 10.20 -1.32 14.14
N PRO A 112 10.69 -2.57 14.05
CA PRO A 112 9.95 -3.76 13.62
C PRO A 112 8.85 -4.15 14.61
N ASN A 113 7.86 -4.95 14.19
CA ASN A 113 6.80 -5.41 15.08
C ASN A 113 7.35 -6.26 16.22
N GLU A 114 7.28 -5.77 17.46
CA GLU A 114 7.78 -6.45 18.66
C GLU A 114 6.68 -6.84 19.65
N TYR A 115 5.52 -6.18 19.62
CA TYR A 115 4.46 -6.24 20.63
C TYR A 115 3.11 -6.65 20.03
N ALA A 116 2.43 -7.58 20.70
CA ALA A 116 1.18 -8.17 20.19
C ALA A 116 -0.06 -7.35 20.49
N GLY A 117 0.03 -6.03 20.34
CA GLY A 117 -1.01 -5.13 20.80
C GLY A 117 -0.43 -3.89 21.45
N ILE A 118 0.29 -3.09 20.66
CA ILE A 118 0.58 -1.72 21.05
C ILE A 118 -0.74 -0.92 21.09
N THR A 119 -0.83 0.04 22.00
CA THR A 119 -2.05 0.85 22.12
C THR A 119 -1.76 2.25 22.68
N GLY A 120 -2.57 3.22 22.30
CA GLY A 120 -2.53 4.59 22.76
C GLY A 120 -3.94 5.17 22.90
N VAL A 121 -4.38 5.42 24.13
CA VAL A 121 -5.73 5.95 24.38
C VAL A 121 -5.81 7.44 24.03
N LEU A 122 -6.75 7.80 23.16
CA LEU A 122 -7.03 9.17 22.72
C LEU A 122 -8.15 9.83 23.52
N ASP A 123 -9.07 9.06 24.10
CA ASP A 123 -10.30 9.57 24.73
C ASP A 123 -11.15 10.46 23.78
N LEU A 124 -11.03 10.24 22.47
CA LEU A 124 -11.85 10.89 21.44
C LEU A 124 -13.19 10.15 21.27
N PRO A 125 -14.26 10.86 20.84
CA PRO A 125 -15.51 10.20 20.48
C PRO A 125 -15.35 9.34 19.23
N GLY A 126 -16.30 8.43 19.01
CA GLY A 126 -16.46 7.74 17.73
C GLY A 126 -17.04 8.64 16.63
N ASP A 127 -17.46 8.03 15.54
CA ASP A 127 -18.00 8.70 14.35
C ASP A 127 -19.25 8.01 13.79
N GLU A 128 -20.32 8.79 13.55
CA GLU A 128 -21.60 8.24 13.08
C GLU A 128 -21.54 7.67 11.64
N ASP A 129 -20.70 8.24 10.77
CA ASP A 129 -20.56 7.72 9.40
C ASP A 129 -19.79 6.40 9.41
N LEU A 130 -18.79 6.26 10.28
CA LEU A 130 -18.11 4.97 10.51
C LEU A 130 -19.03 3.95 11.18
N ASP A 131 -19.86 4.33 12.16
CA ASP A 131 -20.88 3.44 12.75
C ASP A 131 -21.81 2.84 11.68
N ALA A 132 -22.19 3.64 10.69
CA ALA A 132 -22.99 3.19 9.56
C ALA A 132 -22.25 2.17 8.69
N LEU A 133 -20.91 2.24 8.64
CA LEU A 133 -20.10 1.23 7.99
C LEU A 133 -20.10 -0.07 8.81
N ILE A 134 -20.09 -0.07 10.15
CA ILE A 134 -19.99 -1.29 10.98
C ILE A 134 -21.31 -1.66 11.73
N PRO A 135 -22.36 -2.11 11.02
CA PRO A 135 -23.68 -2.31 11.63
C PRO A 135 -23.65 -3.30 12.80
N GLY A 136 -24.14 -2.85 13.95
CA GLY A 136 -24.22 -3.64 15.18
C GLY A 136 -23.18 -3.27 16.23
N TYR A 137 -22.23 -2.40 15.89
CA TYR A 137 -21.18 -1.91 16.78
C TYR A 137 -21.14 -0.38 16.78
N SER A 138 -20.43 0.18 17.75
CA SER A 138 -20.11 1.60 17.81
C SER A 138 -18.62 1.78 17.66
N THR A 139 -18.24 2.93 17.11
CA THR A 139 -16.86 3.36 16.97
C THR A 139 -16.40 4.19 18.16
N TYR A 140 -15.08 4.23 18.35
CA TYR A 140 -14.42 4.98 19.40
C TYR A 140 -13.07 5.54 18.91
N GLU A 141 -12.53 6.51 19.63
CA GLU A 141 -11.18 7.03 19.39
C GLU A 141 -10.97 7.56 17.97
N ALA A 142 -12.02 8.14 17.37
CA ALA A 142 -12.00 8.50 15.96
C ALA A 142 -11.05 9.67 15.70
N THR A 143 -10.15 9.50 14.74
CA THR A 143 -9.38 10.60 14.14
C THR A 143 -10.01 10.98 12.81
N ILE A 144 -10.36 12.26 12.65
CA ILE A 144 -11.14 12.76 11.51
C ILE A 144 -10.44 13.97 10.89
N LEU A 145 -10.30 13.96 9.56
CA LEU A 145 -9.94 15.10 8.75
C LEU A 145 -11.05 15.35 7.72
N GLU A 146 -11.63 16.55 7.70
CA GLU A 146 -12.70 16.91 6.77
C GLU A 146 -12.40 18.26 6.13
N PHE A 147 -12.51 18.35 4.81
CA PHE A 147 -12.26 19.56 4.07
C PHE A 147 -13.05 19.60 2.75
N GLU A 148 -13.20 20.81 2.22
CA GLU A 148 -13.69 21.03 0.88
C GLU A 148 -12.52 21.18 -0.09
N PHE A 149 -12.71 20.75 -1.34
CA PHE A 149 -11.75 20.94 -2.42
C PHE A 149 -12.45 21.21 -3.76
N VAL A 150 -11.74 21.85 -4.69
CA VAL A 150 -12.20 22.11 -6.06
C VAL A 150 -11.19 21.52 -7.06
N PRO A 151 -11.51 20.43 -7.76
CA PRO A 151 -10.60 19.78 -8.72
C PRO A 151 -10.70 20.39 -10.13
N SER A 152 -9.67 20.20 -10.95
CA SER A 152 -9.69 20.45 -12.41
C SER A 152 -10.07 19.21 -13.24
N PHE A 153 -10.13 18.03 -12.60
CA PHE A 153 -10.42 16.72 -13.18
C PHE A 153 -11.82 16.20 -12.80
N ASP A 154 -12.27 15.12 -13.44
CA ASP A 154 -13.59 14.49 -13.22
C ASP A 154 -13.54 13.16 -12.46
N THR A 155 -12.34 12.61 -12.27
CA THR A 155 -12.12 11.36 -11.53
C THR A 155 -11.02 11.59 -10.51
N LEU A 156 -11.31 11.32 -9.25
CA LEU A 156 -10.40 11.42 -8.12
C LEU A 156 -9.86 10.02 -7.79
N TYR A 157 -8.55 9.88 -7.76
CA TYR A 157 -7.84 8.72 -7.23
C TYR A 157 -7.22 9.07 -5.89
N ILE A 158 -7.29 8.14 -4.93
CA ILE A 158 -6.62 8.26 -3.62
C ILE A 158 -5.91 6.97 -3.24
N SER A 159 -4.58 7.04 -3.15
CA SER A 159 -3.72 5.92 -2.73
C SER A 159 -3.54 5.88 -1.21
N PHE A 160 -3.84 4.74 -0.60
CA PHE A 160 -3.80 4.56 0.85
C PHE A 160 -3.42 3.14 1.29
N VAL A 161 -3.01 3.01 2.54
CA VAL A 161 -2.76 1.73 3.22
C VAL A 161 -3.42 1.75 4.59
N PHE A 162 -4.17 0.71 4.92
CA PHE A 162 -4.80 0.52 6.24
C PHE A 162 -4.09 -0.61 6.98
N GLY A 163 -3.85 -0.47 8.28
CA GLY A 163 -3.29 -1.52 9.10
C GLY A 163 -3.69 -1.40 10.57
N SER A 164 -3.44 -2.47 11.32
CA SER A 164 -3.96 -2.63 12.69
C SER A 164 -3.14 -3.62 13.51
N GLU A 165 -3.13 -3.40 14.81
CA GLU A 165 -2.73 -4.33 15.87
C GLU A 165 -3.79 -5.40 16.19
N GLU A 166 -4.99 -5.31 15.60
CA GLU A 166 -6.04 -6.32 15.83
C GLU A 166 -5.89 -7.58 14.97
N TYR A 167 -5.05 -7.50 13.92
CA TYR A 167 -4.68 -8.68 13.15
C TYR A 167 -3.73 -9.55 13.99
N ASN A 168 -3.74 -10.89 13.89
CA ASN A 168 -4.78 -11.71 13.27
C ASN A 168 -5.81 -12.23 14.30
N GLU A 169 -5.56 -11.99 15.59
CA GLU A 169 -6.23 -12.56 16.76
C GLU A 169 -7.72 -12.24 16.80
N TRP A 170 -8.09 -11.03 16.36
CA TRP A 170 -9.44 -10.50 16.49
C TRP A 170 -10.23 -10.55 15.18
N VAL A 171 -9.66 -11.13 14.12
CA VAL A 171 -10.35 -11.37 12.86
C VAL A 171 -11.60 -12.23 13.07
N GLY A 172 -12.73 -11.76 12.56
CA GLY A 172 -14.05 -12.37 12.68
C GLY A 172 -14.75 -12.09 14.00
N SER A 173 -14.16 -11.27 14.87
CA SER A 173 -14.72 -10.88 16.15
C SER A 173 -15.55 -9.57 16.05
N PRO A 174 -16.20 -9.14 17.15
CA PRO A 174 -16.80 -7.82 17.27
C PRO A 174 -15.83 -6.62 17.17
N TYR A 175 -14.54 -6.86 17.37
CA TYR A 175 -13.50 -5.84 17.28
C TYR A 175 -13.04 -5.77 15.82
N ASN A 176 -13.31 -4.63 15.20
CA ASN A 176 -13.32 -4.51 13.74
C ASN A 176 -13.11 -3.07 13.30
N ASP A 177 -11.99 -2.49 13.71
CA ASP A 177 -11.55 -1.15 13.33
C ASP A 177 -11.78 -0.88 11.85
N VAL A 178 -12.18 0.35 11.58
CA VAL A 178 -12.78 0.74 10.31
C VAL A 178 -12.22 2.07 9.83
N PHE A 179 -12.03 2.15 8.52
CA PHE A 179 -11.61 3.35 7.82
C PHE A 179 -12.59 3.71 6.70
N GLY A 180 -12.78 5.01 6.46
CA GLY A 180 -13.64 5.51 5.39
C GLY A 180 -13.13 6.80 4.73
N PHE A 181 -13.35 6.89 3.41
CA PHE A 181 -13.25 8.11 2.62
C PHE A 181 -14.65 8.52 2.16
N PHE A 182 -15.26 9.52 2.76
CA PHE A 182 -16.61 9.97 2.39
C PHE A 182 -16.54 11.14 1.44
N LEU A 183 -16.67 10.88 0.14
CA LEU A 183 -16.78 11.88 -0.91
C LEU A 183 -18.25 12.31 -1.05
N ASN A 184 -18.55 13.57 -0.75
CA ASN A 184 -19.90 14.11 -0.72
C ASN A 184 -20.87 13.25 0.12
N GLY A 185 -20.36 12.68 1.22
CA GLY A 185 -21.10 11.81 2.15
C GLY A 185 -21.18 10.34 1.72
N GLN A 186 -20.60 9.94 0.59
CA GLN A 186 -20.56 8.55 0.14
C GLN A 186 -19.17 7.94 0.36
N ASN A 187 -19.10 6.78 1.03
CA ASN A 187 -17.84 6.07 1.19
C ASN A 187 -17.31 5.55 -0.16
N ILE A 188 -16.08 5.90 -0.51
CA ILE A 188 -15.33 5.44 -1.69
C ILE A 188 -14.12 4.57 -1.31
N ALA A 189 -13.81 4.42 -0.02
CA ALA A 189 -12.80 3.47 0.46
C ALA A 189 -13.40 2.06 0.47
N LEU A 190 -13.22 1.33 -0.63
CA LEU A 190 -13.79 -0.01 -0.83
C LEU A 190 -12.73 -1.00 -1.29
N VAL A 191 -12.89 -2.26 -0.91
CA VAL A 191 -12.08 -3.36 -1.44
C VAL A 191 -12.40 -3.54 -2.92
N PRO A 192 -11.38 -3.54 -3.81
CA PRO A 192 -11.61 -3.64 -5.24
C PRO A 192 -12.36 -4.92 -5.61
N GLY A 193 -13.39 -4.77 -6.45
CA GLY A 193 -14.16 -5.89 -6.98
C GLY A 193 -15.19 -6.52 -6.03
N THR A 194 -15.24 -6.16 -4.75
CA THR A 194 -16.21 -6.74 -3.79
C THR A 194 -17.24 -5.73 -3.29
N GLY A 195 -16.85 -4.45 -3.20
CA GLY A 195 -17.69 -3.42 -2.57
C GLY A 195 -17.69 -3.51 -1.04
N ASP A 196 -16.84 -4.34 -0.46
CA ASP A 196 -16.63 -4.39 0.98
C ASP A 196 -15.96 -3.09 1.45
N ARG A 197 -16.35 -2.61 2.63
CA ARG A 197 -15.66 -1.50 3.33
C ARG A 197 -14.27 -1.93 3.82
N ILE A 198 -13.38 -0.97 4.04
CA ILE A 198 -12.09 -1.21 4.67
C ILE A 198 -12.27 -1.44 6.18
N SER A 199 -12.06 -2.67 6.62
CA SER A 199 -12.02 -3.05 8.04
C SER A 199 -11.31 -4.39 8.22
N ILE A 200 -10.91 -4.72 9.44
CA ILE A 200 -10.19 -5.97 9.79
C ILE A 200 -10.90 -7.24 9.32
N ASN A 201 -12.20 -7.34 9.55
CA ASN A 201 -12.99 -8.50 9.15
C ASN A 201 -13.09 -8.67 7.63
N ASN A 202 -12.86 -7.60 6.87
CA ASN A 202 -13.02 -7.61 5.43
C ASN A 202 -11.70 -7.84 4.67
N ILE A 203 -10.54 -7.53 5.24
CA ILE A 203 -9.24 -7.77 4.58
C ILE A 203 -8.31 -8.48 5.56
N ASN A 204 -8.07 -9.77 5.35
CA ASN A 204 -7.25 -10.59 6.24
C ASN A 204 -6.83 -11.90 5.54
N ASN A 205 -6.11 -12.76 6.25
CA ASN A 205 -5.67 -14.07 5.78
C ASN A 205 -6.78 -14.99 5.23
N ASN A 206 -8.06 -14.76 5.57
CA ASN A 206 -9.19 -15.60 5.14
C ASN A 206 -10.17 -14.89 4.18
N ASN A 207 -10.17 -13.56 4.11
CA ASN A 207 -11.09 -12.77 3.30
C ASN A 207 -10.36 -11.64 2.60
N ASN A 208 -10.53 -11.51 1.27
CA ASN A 208 -9.80 -10.54 0.45
C ASN A 208 -8.26 -10.60 0.69
N SER A 209 -7.75 -11.82 0.87
CA SER A 209 -6.36 -12.11 1.30
C SER A 209 -5.30 -11.62 0.31
N GLU A 210 -5.65 -11.45 -0.95
CA GLU A 210 -4.78 -10.86 -1.98
C GLU A 210 -4.44 -9.40 -1.71
N TYR A 211 -5.23 -8.71 -0.87
CA TYR A 211 -5.00 -7.33 -0.45
C TYR A 211 -4.34 -7.24 0.93
N PHE A 212 -4.00 -8.36 1.57
CA PHE A 212 -3.50 -8.39 2.94
C PHE A 212 -2.02 -8.77 3.00
N ILE A 213 -1.28 -8.07 3.85
CA ILE A 213 0.11 -8.34 4.23
C ILE A 213 0.12 -8.68 5.73
N ASP A 214 0.62 -9.87 6.03
CA ASP A 214 0.79 -10.36 7.40
C ASP A 214 2.15 -9.93 7.96
N ASN A 215 2.16 -9.34 9.15
CA ASN A 215 3.35 -8.89 9.86
C ASN A 215 3.37 -9.35 11.34
N ASP A 216 2.56 -10.36 11.71
CA ASP A 216 2.41 -10.87 13.09
C ASP A 216 3.60 -11.76 13.55
N GLN A 217 4.71 -11.76 12.81
CA GLN A 217 5.96 -12.37 13.26
C GLN A 217 6.68 -11.44 14.25
N ARG A 218 7.46 -12.00 15.18
CA ARG A 218 8.12 -11.22 16.24
C ARG A 218 9.61 -11.57 16.38
N PRO A 219 10.55 -10.67 16.00
CA PRO A 219 10.28 -9.38 15.37
C PRO A 219 9.68 -9.53 13.95
N GLY A 220 8.90 -8.53 13.52
CA GLY A 220 8.26 -8.52 12.21
C GLY A 220 9.25 -8.39 11.05
N PRO A 221 8.89 -8.87 9.85
CA PRO A 221 9.69 -8.66 8.63
C PRO A 221 9.67 -7.23 8.08
N PHE A 222 8.73 -6.39 8.55
CA PHE A 222 8.57 -5.00 8.12
C PHE A 222 8.87 -4.02 9.25
N CYS A 223 9.18 -2.77 8.90
CA CYS A 223 9.52 -1.73 9.88
C CYS A 223 8.29 -0.97 10.34
N THR A 224 7.26 -1.73 10.66
CA THR A 224 6.04 -1.25 11.27
C THR A 224 5.65 -2.16 12.41
N GLU A 225 5.05 -1.58 13.45
CA GLU A 225 4.52 -2.32 14.59
C GLU A 225 3.26 -3.12 14.22
N MET A 226 2.49 -2.64 13.23
CA MET A 226 1.20 -3.24 12.84
C MET A 226 1.31 -4.75 12.63
N ASP A 227 0.47 -5.52 13.31
CA ASP A 227 0.40 -6.98 13.13
C ASP A 227 -0.06 -7.39 11.73
N GLY A 228 -0.81 -6.52 11.04
CA GLY A 228 -1.16 -6.71 9.63
C GLY A 228 -1.62 -5.42 8.97
N TYR A 229 -1.50 -5.35 7.65
CA TYR A 229 -1.89 -4.19 6.88
C TYR A 229 -2.23 -4.55 5.43
N THR A 230 -2.84 -3.63 4.70
CA THR A 230 -3.21 -3.84 3.30
C THR A 230 -2.01 -3.64 2.38
N ILE A 231 -2.07 -4.18 1.16
CA ILE A 231 -1.26 -3.63 0.06
C ILE A 231 -1.66 -2.17 -0.23
N LEU A 232 -0.99 -1.51 -1.16
CA LEU A 232 -1.42 -0.21 -1.65
C LEU A 232 -2.81 -0.30 -2.27
N MET A 233 -3.77 0.41 -1.67
CA MET A 233 -5.16 0.46 -2.10
C MET A 233 -5.45 1.78 -2.81
N THR A 234 -6.40 1.79 -3.74
CA THR A 234 -6.84 3.00 -4.43
C THR A 234 -8.34 3.18 -4.25
N ALA A 235 -8.75 4.30 -3.65
CA ALA A 235 -10.14 4.76 -3.67
C ALA A 235 -10.37 5.59 -4.93
N ILE A 236 -11.52 5.38 -5.58
CA ILE A 236 -11.89 6.06 -6.82
C ILE A 236 -13.22 6.78 -6.60
N GLY A 237 -13.25 8.08 -6.89
CA GLY A 237 -14.42 8.93 -6.75
C GLY A 237 -14.71 9.73 -8.01
N VAL A 238 -15.99 9.92 -8.34
CA VAL A 238 -16.37 10.83 -9.43
C VAL A 238 -16.54 12.24 -8.85
N VAL A 239 -15.89 13.21 -9.49
CA VAL A 239 -15.95 14.63 -9.15
C VAL A 239 -16.34 15.43 -10.40
N THR A 240 -16.62 16.72 -10.23
CA THR A 240 -16.95 17.63 -11.33
C THR A 240 -15.93 18.78 -11.35
N PRO A 241 -15.21 18.98 -12.46
CA PRO A 241 -14.24 20.05 -12.57
C PRO A 241 -14.83 21.42 -12.22
N GLY A 242 -14.15 22.16 -11.36
CA GLY A 242 -14.55 23.51 -10.93
C GLY A 242 -15.72 23.57 -9.95
N GLU A 243 -16.26 22.44 -9.51
CA GLU A 243 -17.26 22.38 -8.44
C GLU A 243 -16.62 22.06 -7.09
N THR A 244 -17.24 22.54 -6.01
CA THR A 244 -16.80 22.23 -4.65
C THR A 244 -17.30 20.84 -4.24
N HIS A 245 -16.38 20.01 -3.78
CA HIS A 245 -16.65 18.71 -3.17
C HIS A 245 -16.20 18.69 -1.73
N THR A 246 -16.85 17.88 -0.90
CA THR A 246 -16.45 17.63 0.48
C THR A 246 -15.85 16.23 0.58
N ILE A 247 -14.71 16.10 1.25
CA ILE A 247 -14.14 14.81 1.63
C ILE A 247 -14.01 14.76 3.15
N LYS A 248 -14.39 13.63 3.72
CA LYS A 248 -14.10 13.26 5.11
C LYS A 248 -13.28 11.98 5.13
N LEU A 249 -12.16 12.03 5.84
CA LEU A 249 -11.31 10.90 6.16
C LEU A 249 -11.56 10.58 7.63
N ALA A 250 -11.91 9.34 7.93
CA ALA A 250 -12.14 8.93 9.30
C ALA A 250 -11.62 7.52 9.54
N ILE A 251 -10.89 7.34 10.64
CA ILE A 251 -10.47 6.04 11.18
C ILE A 251 -10.89 5.97 12.64
N ALA A 252 -11.36 4.81 13.09
CA ALA A 252 -11.80 4.62 14.47
C ALA A 252 -11.70 3.15 14.89
N ASP A 253 -11.51 2.94 16.19
CA ASP A 253 -11.68 1.64 16.81
C ASP A 253 -13.14 1.23 16.71
N ALA A 254 -13.42 -0.07 16.60
CA ALA A 254 -14.78 -0.57 16.56
C ALA A 254 -15.04 -1.66 17.60
N GLY A 255 -16.16 -1.55 18.31
CA GLY A 255 -16.56 -2.57 19.29
C GLY A 255 -15.89 -2.40 20.66
N ASP A 256 -14.64 -1.95 20.71
CA ASP A 256 -13.98 -1.42 21.90
C ASP A 256 -13.02 -0.25 21.61
N ARG A 257 -12.04 -0.02 22.48
CA ARG A 257 -11.07 1.10 22.46
C ARG A 257 -9.64 0.60 22.59
N SER A 258 -9.39 -0.61 22.11
CA SER A 258 -8.16 -1.33 22.38
C SER A 258 -7.51 -1.73 21.09
N PHE A 259 -6.18 -1.60 21.11
CA PHE A 259 -5.31 -1.79 19.95
C PHE A 259 -5.49 -0.68 18.92
N ASP A 260 -4.36 -0.24 18.39
CA ASP A 260 -4.35 0.91 17.51
C ASP A 260 -4.44 0.44 16.05
N SER A 261 -5.10 1.26 15.23
CA SER A 261 -5.11 1.15 13.78
C SER A 261 -4.53 2.41 13.15
N TRP A 262 -4.01 2.28 11.92
CA TRP A 262 -3.44 3.37 11.15
C TRP A 262 -3.95 3.35 9.71
N VAL A 263 -4.08 4.54 9.15
CA VAL A 263 -4.21 4.74 7.71
C VAL A 263 -3.14 5.70 7.23
N PHE A 264 -2.41 5.28 6.21
CA PHE A 264 -1.40 6.06 5.50
C PHE A 264 -1.95 6.50 4.16
N ILE A 265 -1.73 7.76 3.81
CA ILE A 265 -2.20 8.34 2.55
C ILE A 265 -1.04 9.07 1.91
N GLY A 266 -0.77 8.78 0.64
CA GLY A 266 0.40 9.31 -0.06
C GLY A 266 0.36 10.82 -0.23
N THR A 267 1.55 11.42 -0.27
CA THR A 267 1.75 12.79 -0.78
C THR A 267 1.15 12.92 -2.18
N GLU A 268 0.52 14.05 -2.48
CA GLU A 268 -0.20 14.26 -3.76
C GLU A 268 -1.25 13.18 -4.07
N GLY A 269 -1.68 12.45 -3.03
CA GLY A 269 -2.59 11.33 -3.16
C GLY A 269 -3.99 11.72 -3.63
N PHE A 270 -4.39 13.00 -3.64
CA PHE A 270 -5.64 13.47 -4.22
C PHE A 270 -5.38 13.99 -5.64
N THR A 271 -5.43 13.10 -6.62
CA THR A 271 -5.04 13.39 -8.00
C THR A 271 -6.08 12.92 -9.01
N GLY A 272 -6.04 13.53 -10.20
CA GLY A 272 -6.80 13.09 -11.38
C GLY A 272 -6.09 12.00 -12.20
N ILE A 273 -4.84 11.69 -11.85
CA ILE A 273 -3.98 10.71 -12.55
C ILE A 273 -4.25 9.33 -11.96
N GLU A 274 -4.49 8.34 -12.82
CA GLU A 274 -4.68 6.96 -12.38
C GLU A 274 -3.33 6.40 -11.86
N PRO A 275 -3.26 5.80 -10.66
CA PRO A 275 -2.01 5.23 -10.18
C PRO A 275 -1.46 4.15 -11.11
N GLY A 276 -0.23 4.33 -11.60
CA GLY A 276 0.40 3.44 -12.57
C GLY A 276 -0.05 3.68 -14.01
N ASP A 277 -0.61 4.84 -14.31
CA ASP A 277 -0.78 5.36 -15.67
C ASP A 277 0.61 5.55 -16.30
N PRO A 278 0.92 4.87 -17.43
CA PRO A 278 2.20 5.04 -18.11
C PRO A 278 2.39 6.46 -18.65
N ASP A 279 1.31 7.24 -18.85
CA ASP A 279 1.39 8.63 -19.33
C ASP A 279 1.57 9.63 -18.14
N GLU A 280 1.95 9.14 -16.95
CA GLU A 280 2.23 9.98 -15.77
C GLU A 280 3.49 10.83 -16.02
N PRO A 281 3.44 12.17 -15.90
CA PRO A 281 4.63 13.01 -16.09
C PRO A 281 5.76 12.60 -15.15
N GLY A 282 6.83 12.02 -15.72
CA GLY A 282 7.97 11.50 -14.97
C GLY A 282 7.95 9.99 -14.69
N ASP A 283 7.10 9.19 -15.35
CA ASP A 283 7.29 7.74 -15.43
C ASP A 283 8.52 7.43 -16.32
N PRO A 284 9.63 6.90 -15.76
CA PRO A 284 10.80 6.52 -16.56
C PRO A 284 10.55 5.33 -17.51
N GLY A 285 9.30 4.85 -17.62
CA GLY A 285 8.85 3.81 -18.53
C GLY A 285 7.89 4.27 -19.62
N ASP A 286 7.55 5.57 -19.71
CA ASP A 286 6.70 6.10 -20.77
C ASP A 286 7.47 6.18 -22.11
N PRO A 287 7.15 5.36 -23.12
CA PRO A 287 7.78 5.45 -24.44
C PRO A 287 7.27 6.63 -25.28
N ASP A 288 6.25 7.36 -24.82
CA ASP A 288 5.63 8.49 -25.49
C ASP A 288 5.76 9.81 -24.67
N ASP A 289 6.63 9.86 -23.64
CA ASP A 289 6.89 11.08 -22.85
C ASP A 289 7.60 12.13 -23.74
N PRO A 290 6.93 13.26 -24.07
CA PRO A 290 7.50 14.28 -24.94
C PRO A 290 8.67 15.05 -24.28
N ASP A 291 8.91 14.85 -22.98
CA ASP A 291 10.04 15.40 -22.23
C ASP A 291 11.09 14.31 -21.87
N ASP A 292 10.99 13.07 -22.38
CA ASP A 292 12.02 12.04 -22.19
C ASP A 292 13.32 12.44 -22.94
N PRO A 293 14.40 12.79 -22.22
CA PRO A 293 15.65 13.18 -22.86
C PRO A 293 16.37 12.00 -23.55
N ASP A 294 15.88 10.77 -23.37
CA ASP A 294 16.38 9.55 -23.99
C ASP A 294 15.40 8.96 -25.05
N ASP A 295 14.33 9.69 -25.46
CA ASP A 295 13.41 9.24 -26.54
C ASP A 295 14.17 9.12 -27.88
N PRO A 296 14.40 7.90 -28.40
CA PRO A 296 15.11 7.71 -29.66
C PRO A 296 14.29 8.14 -30.89
N ASP A 297 13.01 8.46 -30.72
CA ASP A 297 12.07 8.85 -31.76
C ASP A 297 11.63 10.35 -31.67
N ASP A 298 12.23 11.17 -30.78
CA ASP A 298 11.95 12.63 -30.69
C ASP A 298 12.32 13.34 -32.00
N PRO A 299 11.34 13.84 -32.78
CA PRO A 299 11.61 14.52 -34.04
C PRO A 299 12.22 15.92 -33.89
N ASP A 300 12.28 16.46 -32.68
CA ASP A 300 12.76 17.80 -32.34
C ASP A 300 14.08 17.81 -31.53
N ASP A 301 14.75 16.65 -31.33
CA ASP A 301 16.05 16.55 -30.64
C ASP A 301 17.14 17.38 -31.39
N PRO A 302 17.65 18.47 -30.78
CA PRO A 302 18.69 19.29 -31.40
C PRO A 302 20.07 18.61 -31.46
N ASP A 303 20.27 17.46 -30.81
CA ASP A 303 21.52 16.71 -30.75
C ASP A 303 21.62 15.54 -31.77
N ASP A 304 20.56 15.28 -32.58
CA ASP A 304 20.52 14.21 -33.61
C ASP A 304 21.46 14.45 -34.84
N ASP A 305 22.24 15.53 -34.84
CA ASP A 305 23.30 15.78 -35.83
C ASP A 305 24.68 15.20 -35.42
N GLU A 306 24.83 14.63 -34.22
CA GLU A 306 26.06 13.96 -33.80
C GLU A 306 26.01 12.44 -34.06
N PRO A 307 26.92 11.86 -34.89
CA PRO A 307 26.89 10.43 -35.15
C PRO A 307 27.18 9.64 -33.88
N TYR A 308 26.15 8.99 -33.32
CA TYR A 308 26.27 8.10 -32.17
C TYR A 308 27.44 7.12 -32.38
N PRO A 309 28.42 7.05 -31.46
CA PRO A 309 29.43 6.01 -31.51
C PRO A 309 28.74 4.67 -31.26
N LEU A 310 28.71 3.81 -32.30
CA LEU A 310 28.18 2.45 -32.22
C LEU A 310 28.65 1.77 -30.92
N PRO A 311 27.75 1.16 -30.13
CA PRO A 311 28.12 0.48 -28.90
C PRO A 311 29.14 -0.61 -29.22
N LEU A 312 30.32 -0.53 -28.58
CA LEU A 312 31.38 -1.53 -28.67
C LEU A 312 30.93 -2.82 -27.98
N GLY A 313 30.08 -3.60 -28.65
CA GLY A 313 29.62 -4.89 -28.16
C GLY A 313 30.78 -5.87 -27.98
N ASN A 314 31.17 -6.16 -26.74
CA ASN A 314 31.95 -7.33 -26.31
C ASN A 314 33.13 -7.82 -27.18
N TRP A 315 33.84 -6.90 -27.85
CA TRP A 315 35.04 -7.21 -28.63
C TRP A 315 36.23 -7.81 -27.83
N PRO A 316 36.41 -7.61 -26.50
CA PRO A 316 37.50 -8.27 -25.78
C PRO A 316 37.24 -9.77 -25.51
N ILE A 317 36.00 -10.26 -25.58
CA ILE A 317 35.67 -11.68 -25.31
C ILE A 317 35.87 -12.54 -26.57
N ILE A 318 35.55 -12.00 -27.75
CA ILE A 318 35.70 -12.71 -29.04
C ILE A 318 37.19 -12.89 -29.40
N LEU A 319 38.03 -11.90 -29.10
CA LEU A 319 39.48 -11.98 -29.34
C LEU A 319 40.18 -13.02 -28.43
N VAL A 320 39.72 -13.17 -27.18
CA VAL A 320 40.26 -14.18 -26.26
C VAL A 320 39.84 -15.60 -26.68
N MET A 321 38.61 -15.80 -27.17
CA MET A 321 38.19 -17.11 -27.69
C MET A 321 38.92 -17.52 -28.98
N LEU A 322 39.18 -16.59 -29.90
CA LEU A 322 39.92 -16.91 -31.13
C LEU A 322 41.40 -17.26 -30.86
N LEU A 323 42.03 -16.63 -29.87
CA LEU A 323 43.39 -16.98 -29.44
C LEU A 323 43.47 -18.36 -28.78
N ILE A 324 42.48 -18.74 -27.97
CA ILE A 324 42.41 -20.07 -27.34
C ILE A 324 42.19 -21.19 -28.37
N ILE A 325 41.33 -20.96 -29.37
CA ILE A 325 41.09 -21.92 -30.46
C ILE A 325 42.34 -22.07 -31.33
N ALA A 326 43.04 -20.97 -31.65
CA ALA A 326 44.29 -21.03 -32.42
C ALA A 326 45.40 -21.77 -31.65
N PHE A 327 45.56 -21.53 -30.34
CA PHE A 327 46.57 -22.22 -29.53
C PHE A 327 46.28 -23.72 -29.41
N THR A 328 45.02 -24.11 -29.29
CA THR A 328 44.61 -25.52 -29.20
C THR A 328 44.80 -26.24 -30.54
N TYR A 329 44.48 -25.58 -31.66
CA TYR A 329 44.70 -26.11 -33.01
C TYR A 329 46.19 -26.32 -33.34
N PHE A 330 47.06 -25.37 -32.99
CA PHE A 330 48.51 -25.52 -33.20
C PHE A 330 49.16 -26.54 -32.26
N ARG A 331 48.63 -26.73 -31.04
CA ARG A 331 49.13 -27.75 -30.09
C ARG A 331 48.78 -29.17 -30.52
N LEU A 332 47.61 -29.38 -31.13
CA LEU A 332 47.17 -30.70 -31.63
C LEU A 332 47.86 -31.13 -32.94
N ARG A 333 48.36 -30.20 -33.75
CA ARG A 333 49.12 -30.51 -34.98
C ARG A 333 50.60 -30.79 -34.80
N ARG A 334 51.17 -30.66 -33.58
CA ARG A 334 52.58 -30.98 -33.30
C ARG A 334 52.81 -32.40 -32.77
N THR A 335 51.75 -33.22 -32.65
CA THR A 335 51.84 -34.60 -32.13
C THR A 335 51.34 -35.67 -33.11
N THR A 336 51.40 -35.40 -34.42
CA THR A 336 51.22 -36.41 -35.48
C THR A 336 52.31 -36.30 -36.52
#